data_AF-A0A7S3S3C3-F1
#
_entry.id   AF-A0A7S3S3C3-F1
#
_cell.length_a   1.000
_cell.length_b   1.000
_cell.length_c   1.000
_cell.angle_alpha   90.00
_cell.angle_beta   90.00
_cell.angle_gamma   90.00
#
_symmetry.space_group_name_H-M   'P 1'
#
loop_
_entity.id
_entity.type
_entity.pdbx_description
1 polymer ?
#
loop_
_entity_poly.entity_id
_entity_poly.type
_entity_poly.pdbx_seq_one_letter_code
_entity_poly.pdbx_strand_id
1 'polypeptide(L)'
;EESGLAASAANAIVKLVAPYGSLALLCAIYSVAILVGAVISNNAVVVLMFPIVVRMCEASGVPWKAALYTLTMAASASYSTPVSYQTNLMVSREGGYAFGDFIRFGIPLQLVCAAVTVPACYFLYKQ
;
A
#
# COMPACT_ATOMS: atom_id res chain seq x y z
N GLU A 1 -5.38 7.28 18.70
CA GLU A 1 -4.10 6.68 19.09
C GLU A 1 -3.90 5.25 18.53
N GLU A 2 -4.25 4.97 17.25
CA GLU A 2 -4.20 3.59 16.72
C GLU A 2 -3.01 3.25 15.79
N SER A 3 -2.13 4.19 15.40
CA SER A 3 -1.20 3.93 14.28
C SER A 3 0.23 3.49 14.64
N GLY A 4 0.59 3.38 15.93
CA GLY A 4 1.95 2.98 16.33
C GLY A 4 2.31 1.54 15.93
N LEU A 5 1.36 0.62 16.02
CA LEU A 5 1.54 -0.78 15.63
C LEU A 5 1.72 -0.94 14.12
N ALA A 6 0.90 -0.24 13.34
CA ALA A 6 0.97 -0.28 11.88
C ALA A 6 2.30 0.30 11.37
N ALA A 7 2.76 1.41 11.94
CA ALA A 7 4.06 2.01 11.62
C ALA A 7 5.25 1.14 12.06
N SER A 8 5.14 0.45 13.21
CA SER A 8 6.17 -0.48 13.68
C SER A 8 6.24 -1.74 12.80
N ALA A 9 5.09 -2.31 12.43
CA ALA A 9 4.99 -3.45 11.52
C ALA A 9 5.53 -3.11 10.12
N ALA A 10 5.18 -1.93 9.60
CA ALA A 10 5.73 -1.38 8.36
C ALA A 10 7.26 -1.35 8.39
N ASN A 11 7.84 -0.77 9.44
CA ASN A 11 9.29 -0.67 9.60
C ASN A 11 9.97 -2.04 9.74
N ALA A 12 9.31 -3.01 10.39
CA ALA A 12 9.84 -4.37 10.51
C ALA A 12 9.88 -5.08 9.15
N ILE A 13 8.81 -4.98 8.36
CA ILE A 13 8.73 -5.56 7.01
C ILE A 13 9.79 -4.92 6.11
N VAL A 14 9.95 -3.60 6.19
CA VAL A 14 10.97 -2.86 5.43
C VAL A 14 12.39 -3.34 5.74
N LYS A 15 12.73 -3.51 7.03
CA LYS A 15 14.06 -4.01 7.45
C LYS A 15 14.33 -5.43 6.95
N LEU A 16 13.31 -6.28 6.91
CA LEU A 16 13.43 -7.65 6.42
C LEU A 16 13.66 -7.71 4.91
N VAL A 17 13.11 -6.76 4.15
CA VAL A 17 13.05 -6.84 2.69
C VAL A 17 14.14 -6.03 1.98
N ALA A 18 14.74 -5.04 2.67
CA ALA A 18 15.89 -4.26 2.18
C ALA A 18 17.04 -5.09 1.54
N PRO A 19 17.46 -6.27 2.05
CA PRO A 19 18.55 -7.04 1.44
C PRO A 19 18.18 -7.78 0.14
N TYR A 20 16.89 -7.89 -0.22
CA TYR A 20 16.44 -8.69 -1.37
C TYR A 20 16.33 -7.89 -2.69
N GLY A 21 16.79 -6.64 -2.71
CA GLY A 21 16.86 -5.80 -3.91
C GLY A 21 15.61 -4.94 -4.17
N SER A 22 15.67 -4.13 -5.24
CA SER A 22 14.69 -3.07 -5.51
C SER A 22 13.25 -3.57 -5.73
N LEU A 23 13.08 -4.73 -6.38
CA LEU A 23 11.75 -5.33 -6.60
C LEU A 23 11.10 -5.72 -5.27
N ALA A 24 11.86 -6.37 -4.40
CA ALA A 24 11.36 -6.78 -3.09
C ALA A 24 10.97 -5.55 -2.27
N LEU A 25 11.77 -4.48 -2.33
CA LEU A 25 11.48 -3.21 -1.66
C LEU A 25 10.15 -2.59 -2.13
N LEU A 26 9.88 -2.57 -3.45
CA LEU A 26 8.62 -2.06 -3.99
C LEU A 26 7.42 -2.94 -3.58
N CYS A 27 7.57 -4.27 -3.61
CA CYS A 27 6.57 -5.21 -3.10
C CYS A 27 6.25 -4.95 -1.62
N ALA A 28 7.27 -4.70 -0.79
CA ALA A 28 7.10 -4.41 0.63
C ALA A 28 6.32 -3.10 0.83
N ILE A 29 6.71 -2.02 0.13
CA ILE A 29 6.01 -0.73 0.19
C ILE A 29 4.53 -0.92 -0.17
N TYR A 30 4.24 -1.61 -1.27
CA TYR A 30 2.88 -1.86 -1.73
C TYR A 30 2.06 -2.63 -0.70
N SER A 31 2.62 -3.73 -0.19
CA SER A 31 1.94 -4.62 0.76
C SER A 31 1.65 -3.91 2.08
N VAL A 32 2.62 -3.18 2.61
CA VAL A 32 2.45 -2.41 3.84
C VAL A 32 1.43 -1.30 3.65
N ALA A 33 1.48 -0.57 2.54
CA ALA A 33 0.52 0.50 2.27
C ALA A 33 -0.93 -0.03 2.19
N ILE A 34 -1.15 -1.22 1.62
CA ILE A 34 -2.45 -1.88 1.62
C ILE A 34 -2.89 -2.28 3.04
N LEU A 35 -1.98 -2.87 3.83
CA LEU A 35 -2.31 -3.28 5.20
C LEU A 35 -2.67 -2.08 6.08
N VAL A 36 -1.93 -0.98 5.94
CA VAL A 36 -2.21 0.27 6.64
C VAL A 36 -3.51 0.88 6.12
N GLY A 37 -3.68 0.93 4.78
CA GLY A 37 -4.87 1.44 4.11
C GLY A 37 -6.14 0.66 4.39
N ALA A 38 -6.04 -0.55 4.94
CA ALA A 38 -7.21 -1.29 5.40
C ALA A 38 -7.91 -0.60 6.59
N VAL A 39 -7.18 0.20 7.37
CA VAL A 39 -7.67 0.78 8.63
C VAL A 39 -7.86 2.30 8.54
N ILE A 40 -7.07 2.97 7.71
CA ILE A 40 -7.09 4.45 7.59
C ILE A 40 -7.36 4.91 6.16
N SER A 41 -7.62 6.20 5.97
CA SER A 41 -7.88 6.78 4.66
C SER A 41 -6.64 6.80 3.76
N ASN A 42 -6.84 6.72 2.45
CA ASN A 42 -5.77 6.71 1.43
C ASN A 42 -4.76 7.86 1.62
N ASN A 43 -5.26 9.08 1.89
CA ASN A 43 -4.41 10.24 2.11
C ASN A 43 -3.58 10.11 3.39
N ALA A 44 -4.14 9.54 4.45
CA ALA A 44 -3.42 9.30 5.70
C ALA A 44 -2.31 8.24 5.52
N VAL A 45 -2.56 7.19 4.70
CA VAL A 45 -1.53 6.21 4.34
C VAL A 45 -0.34 6.89 3.68
N VAL A 46 -0.58 7.72 2.67
CA VAL A 46 0.51 8.40 1.95
C VAL A 46 1.32 9.27 2.90
N VAL A 47 0.66 10.11 3.72
CA VAL A 47 1.35 11.01 4.65
C VAL A 47 2.17 10.22 5.70
N LEU A 48 1.65 9.11 6.22
CA LEU A 48 2.35 8.26 7.18
C LEU A 48 3.53 7.50 6.56
N MET A 49 3.35 6.96 5.36
CA MET A 49 4.33 6.12 4.70
C MET A 49 5.39 6.91 3.95
N PHE A 50 5.10 8.14 3.51
CA PHE A 50 6.02 9.00 2.78
C PHE A 50 7.41 9.12 3.43
N PRO A 51 7.54 9.50 4.71
CA PRO A 51 8.87 9.62 5.33
C PRO A 51 9.61 8.28 5.40
N ILE A 52 8.89 7.17 5.56
CA ILE A 52 9.48 5.82 5.59
C ILE A 52 10.03 5.47 4.19
N VAL A 53 9.22 5.68 3.16
CA VAL A 53 9.59 5.39 1.76
C VAL A 53 10.78 6.23 1.29
N VAL A 54 10.84 7.52 1.65
CA VAL A 54 11.98 8.38 1.33
C VAL A 54 13.26 7.84 1.96
N ARG A 55 13.23 7.48 3.25
CA ARG A 55 14.39 6.90 3.94
C ARG A 55 14.83 5.57 3.34
N MET A 56 13.87 4.75 2.89
CA MET A 56 14.18 3.50 2.19
C MET A 56 14.88 3.75 0.86
N CYS A 57 14.45 4.74 0.08
CA CYS A 57 15.08 5.09 -1.19
C CYS A 57 16.53 5.55 -0.97
N GLU A 58 16.76 6.40 0.04
CA GLU A 58 18.10 6.85 0.43
C GLU A 58 19.02 5.69 0.81
N ALA A 59 18.51 4.70 1.56
CA ALA A 59 19.29 3.55 2.03
C ALA A 59 19.53 2.46 0.97
N SER A 60 18.60 2.29 0.02
CA SER A 60 18.63 1.21 -0.97
C SER A 60 19.08 1.65 -2.37
N GLY A 61 19.23 2.95 -2.60
CA GLY A 61 19.53 3.51 -3.92
C GLY A 61 18.38 3.37 -4.94
N VAL A 62 17.19 2.93 -4.51
CA VAL A 62 16.02 2.83 -5.38
C VAL A 62 15.55 4.24 -5.75
N PRO A 63 15.25 4.50 -7.04
CA PRO A 63 14.78 5.82 -7.46
C PRO A 63 13.48 6.20 -6.74
N TRP A 64 13.51 7.39 -6.13
CA TRP A 64 12.41 7.95 -5.33
C TRP A 64 11.06 7.94 -6.06
N LYS A 65 11.08 8.15 -7.38
CA LYS A 65 9.88 8.09 -8.24
C LYS A 65 9.22 6.72 -8.18
N ALA A 66 9.99 5.64 -8.42
CA ALA A 66 9.45 4.28 -8.45
C ALA A 66 8.72 3.94 -7.14
N ALA A 67 9.33 4.29 -6.02
CA ALA A 67 8.80 4.00 -4.70
C ALA A 67 7.56 4.85 -4.36
N LEU A 68 7.56 6.13 -4.71
CA LEU A 68 6.40 7.01 -4.49
C LEU A 68 5.21 6.64 -5.37
N TYR A 69 5.42 6.34 -6.66
CA TYR A 69 4.33 5.89 -7.54
C TYR A 69 3.75 4.55 -7.08
N THR A 70 4.61 3.64 -6.60
CA THR A 70 4.15 2.38 -6.01
C THR A 70 3.31 2.64 -4.75
N LEU A 71 3.76 3.55 -3.88
CA LEU A 71 3.02 3.94 -2.67
C LEU A 71 1.65 4.57 -2.99
N THR A 72 1.59 5.51 -3.92
CA THR A 72 0.34 6.21 -4.25
C THR A 72 -0.66 5.29 -4.94
N MET A 73 -0.19 4.35 -5.77
CA MET A 73 -1.06 3.32 -6.33
C MET A 73 -1.55 2.33 -5.27
N ALA A 74 -0.67 1.90 -4.35
CA ALA A 74 -1.08 1.03 -3.25
C ALA A 74 -2.14 1.70 -2.37
N ALA A 75 -1.94 2.98 -2.04
CA ALA A 75 -2.90 3.77 -1.27
C ALA A 75 -4.21 3.98 -2.03
N SER A 76 -4.20 4.01 -3.36
CA SER A 76 -5.42 4.13 -4.18
C SER A 76 -6.16 2.79 -4.33
N ALA A 77 -5.46 1.67 -4.18
CA ALA A 77 -6.00 0.30 -4.27
C ALA A 77 -6.71 -0.14 -2.97
N SER A 78 -7.52 0.74 -2.38
CA SER A 78 -8.29 0.48 -1.15
C SER A 78 -9.63 -0.20 -1.44
N TYR A 79 -9.56 -1.45 -1.89
CA TYR A 79 -10.73 -2.26 -2.26
C TYR A 79 -11.19 -3.23 -1.16
N SER A 80 -10.29 -3.61 -0.24
CA SER A 80 -10.55 -4.68 0.73
C SER A 80 -11.41 -4.28 1.92
N THR A 81 -11.64 -2.99 2.15
CA THR A 81 -12.34 -2.51 3.35
C THR A 81 -13.26 -1.34 3.02
N PRO A 82 -14.50 -1.33 3.54
CA PRO A 82 -15.42 -0.22 3.34
C PRO A 82 -14.91 1.04 4.05
N VAL A 83 -14.26 0.90 5.21
CA VAL A 83 -13.75 2.01 6.03
C VAL A 83 -12.70 2.85 5.31
N SER A 84 -11.93 2.22 4.41
CA SER A 84 -10.78 2.83 3.74
C SER A 84 -11.16 4.00 2.82
N TYR A 85 -12.40 4.05 2.31
CA TYR A 85 -12.83 5.08 1.36
C TYR A 85 -14.29 5.48 1.53
N GLN A 86 -14.57 6.79 1.53
CA GLN A 86 -15.92 7.31 1.80
C GLN A 86 -16.99 6.79 0.84
N THR A 87 -16.65 6.57 -0.44
CA THR A 87 -17.59 6.01 -1.42
C THR A 87 -17.86 4.52 -1.20
N ASN A 88 -16.88 3.72 -0.75
CA ASN A 88 -17.12 2.32 -0.39
C ASN A 88 -18.07 2.23 0.82
N LEU A 89 -17.93 3.15 1.78
CA LEU A 89 -18.86 3.31 2.90
C LEU A 89 -20.28 3.67 2.43
N MET A 90 -20.43 4.62 1.50
CA MET A 90 -21.74 5.02 0.95
C MET A 90 -22.45 3.82 0.28
N VAL A 91 -21.73 3.07 -0.56
CA VAL A 91 -22.30 1.90 -1.25
C VAL A 91 -22.56 0.73 -0.31
N SER A 92 -21.74 0.53 0.74
CA SER A 92 -22.03 -0.51 1.74
C SER A 92 -23.35 -0.26 2.47
N ARG A 93 -23.69 1.02 2.71
CA ARG A 93 -24.86 1.42 3.49
C ARG A 93 -26.16 1.33 2.70
N GLU A 94 -26.16 1.67 1.41
CA GLU A 94 -27.36 1.59 0.56
C GLU A 94 -27.43 0.31 -0.28
N GLY A 95 -26.29 -0.33 -0.56
CA GLY A 95 -26.18 -1.52 -1.43
C GLY A 95 -26.26 -2.87 -0.71
N GLY A 96 -26.35 -2.89 0.63
CA GLY A 96 -26.52 -4.13 1.40
C GLY A 96 -25.28 -5.05 1.46
N TYR A 97 -24.09 -4.57 1.08
CA TYR A 97 -22.85 -5.34 1.13
C TYR A 97 -22.38 -5.57 2.56
N ALA A 98 -22.08 -6.81 2.91
CA ALA A 98 -21.45 -7.12 4.19
C ALA A 98 -19.95 -6.80 4.16
N PHE A 99 -19.34 -6.55 5.32
CA PHE A 99 -17.89 -6.33 5.43
C PHE A 99 -17.06 -7.46 4.79
N GLY A 100 -17.55 -8.70 4.88
CA GLY A 100 -16.91 -9.87 4.27
C GLY A 100 -16.91 -9.87 2.74
N ASP A 101 -17.87 -9.19 2.09
CA ASP A 101 -17.92 -9.10 0.63
C ASP A 101 -16.77 -8.23 0.09
N PHE A 102 -16.47 -7.13 0.79
CA PHE A 102 -15.33 -6.26 0.47
C PHE A 102 -14.00 -7.00 0.58
N ILE A 103 -13.81 -7.82 1.61
CA ILE A 103 -12.59 -8.63 1.75
C ILE A 103 -12.51 -9.67 0.62
N ARG A 104 -13.62 -10.37 0.36
CA ARG A 104 -13.68 -11.46 -0.62
C ARG A 104 -13.37 -11.01 -2.04
N PHE A 105 -13.87 -9.85 -2.46
CA PHE A 105 -13.63 -9.31 -3.81
C PHE A 105 -12.44 -8.34 -3.86
N GLY A 106 -12.17 -7.62 -2.78
CA GLY A 106 -11.11 -6.63 -2.70
C GLY A 106 -9.71 -7.23 -2.63
N ILE A 107 -9.49 -8.31 -1.89
CA ILE A 107 -8.17 -8.95 -1.80
C ILE A 107 -7.69 -9.47 -3.17
N PRO A 108 -8.49 -10.23 -3.95
CA PRO A 108 -8.09 -10.64 -5.29
C PRO A 108 -7.76 -9.45 -6.19
N LEU A 109 -8.56 -8.39 -6.14
CA LEU A 109 -8.33 -7.19 -6.94
C LEU A 109 -7.04 -6.47 -6.54
N GLN A 110 -6.75 -6.38 -5.24
CA GLN A 110 -5.49 -5.85 -4.72
C GLN A 110 -4.28 -6.64 -5.20
N LEU A 111 -4.36 -7.98 -5.25
CA LEU A 111 -3.27 -8.81 -5.77
C LEU A 111 -3.03 -8.58 -7.26
N VAL A 112 -4.10 -8.41 -8.05
CA VAL A 112 -3.97 -8.04 -9.47
C VAL A 112 -3.32 -6.66 -9.62
N CYS A 113 -3.77 -5.67 -8.85
CA CYS A 113 -3.17 -4.34 -8.85
C CYS A 113 -1.69 -4.38 -8.42
N ALA A 114 -1.32 -5.19 -7.42
CA ALA A 114 0.06 -5.39 -7.00
C ALA A 114 0.91 -5.97 -8.14
N ALA A 115 0.40 -7.03 -8.78
CA ALA A 115 1.05 -7.75 -9.86
C ALA A 115 1.26 -6.89 -11.11
N VAL A 116 0.47 -5.84 -11.31
CA VAL A 116 0.66 -4.88 -12.41
C VAL A 116 1.53 -3.70 -11.97
N THR A 117 1.24 -3.11 -10.82
CA THR A 117 1.87 -1.86 -10.35
C THR A 117 3.35 -2.04 -10.05
N VAL A 118 3.72 -3.10 -9.32
CA VAL A 118 5.11 -3.32 -8.90
C VAL A 118 6.05 -3.53 -10.10
N PRO A 119 5.78 -4.44 -11.05
CA PRO A 119 6.63 -4.57 -12.22
C PRO A 119 6.56 -3.34 -13.13
N ALA A 120 5.40 -2.70 -13.31
CA ALA A 120 5.33 -1.46 -14.10
C ALA A 120 6.22 -0.36 -13.52
N CYS A 121 6.17 -0.13 -12.20
CA CYS A 121 7.02 0.86 -11.54
C CYS A 121 8.49 0.45 -11.58
N TYR A 122 8.80 -0.84 -11.45
CA TYR A 122 10.16 -1.33 -11.57
C TYR A 122 10.73 -1.11 -12.98
N PHE A 123 9.99 -1.44 -14.04
CA PHE A 123 10.47 -1.31 -15.43
C PHE A 123 10.51 0.14 -15.92
N LEU A 124 9.50 0.96 -15.60
CA LEU A 124 9.41 2.33 -16.07
C LEU A 124 10.43 3.25 -15.39
N TYR A 125 10.75 2.98 -14.13
CA TYR A 125 11.61 3.83 -13.32
C TYR A 125 12.94 3.16 -12.93
N LYS A 126 13.39 2.14 -13.69
CA LYS A 126 14.73 1.54 -13.55
C LYS A 126 15.87 2.47 -14.01
N GLN A 127 15.55 3.60 -14.63
CA GLN A 127 16.52 4.62 -15.06
C GLN A 127 16.93 5.51 -13.89
#